data_AF-A0A838R0S7-F1
#
_entry.id   AF-A0A838R0S7-F1
#
_cell.length_a   1.000
_cell.length_b   1.000
_cell.length_c   1.000
_cell.angle_alpha   90.00
_cell.angle_beta   90.00
_cell.angle_gamma   90.00
#
_symmetry.space_group_name_H-M   'P 1'
#
loop_
_entity.id
_entity.type
_entity.pdbx_description
1 polymer ?
#
loop_
_entity_poly.entity_id
_entity_poly.type
_entity_poly.pdbx_seq_one_letter_code
_entity_poly.pdbx_strand_id
1 'polypeptide(L)'
;MSRQRSLASPLRRCRLLLTLFAASLLGSAASAQSLSNLTQLSFDLDGVVTPFTEWSTVDLSYTGMSSVQYFNLNYNGSWVIQNMPVLSREGLISQTQQFAFHNGVFSRGVDLTGLSPSFLSATLTPTLQGVPANTPATLAFAPDFEVFDTGTQPETTGLLFAPLVVVGATLPVTMSAAHKGFPNQEAGTLECAPTAISNSLMFLKDKNPSPQWTGKALDIGTMKTATSWDATRGCWIFHNDARVGSSKNAFWEDKDAYMKANGYPVMTKTTTSFADILAAMKAMKDVELELKGHTVALVGMTDLGGGKYSLDIAHDADQSTNPGGTKVETITWDGTSFTGAKW
;
A
#
# COMPACT_ATOMS: atom_id res chain seq x y z
N MET A 1 -49.67 -60.46 -45.63
CA MET A 1 -49.85 -61.08 -44.30
C MET A 1 -49.38 -60.10 -43.24
N SER A 2 -50.34 -59.56 -42.51
CA SER A 2 -50.20 -58.58 -41.42
C SER A 2 -49.69 -59.26 -40.15
N ARG A 3 -48.70 -58.65 -39.46
CA ARG A 3 -48.42 -58.92 -38.05
C ARG A 3 -48.11 -57.60 -37.32
N GLN A 4 -49.10 -57.12 -36.58
CA GLN A 4 -48.93 -56.16 -35.49
C GLN A 4 -48.00 -56.74 -34.42
N ARG A 5 -47.01 -55.96 -33.98
CA ARG A 5 -46.32 -56.18 -32.70
C ARG A 5 -46.43 -54.91 -31.86
N SER A 6 -47.28 -55.01 -30.85
CA SER A 6 -47.33 -54.18 -29.66
C SER A 6 -46.03 -54.34 -28.87
N LEU A 7 -45.37 -53.24 -28.51
CA LEU A 7 -44.35 -53.22 -27.47
C LEU A 7 -44.58 -52.02 -26.54
N ALA A 8 -44.64 -52.37 -25.27
CA ALA A 8 -45.05 -51.57 -24.13
C ALA A 8 -44.02 -50.48 -23.75
N SER A 9 -44.54 -49.39 -23.22
CA SER A 9 -43.78 -48.32 -22.57
C SER A 9 -43.38 -48.70 -21.13
N PRO A 10 -42.11 -48.59 -20.73
CA PRO A 10 -41.75 -48.57 -19.32
C PRO A 10 -41.73 -47.13 -18.79
N LEU A 11 -42.66 -46.83 -17.88
CA LEU A 11 -42.65 -45.67 -16.99
C LEU A 11 -41.35 -45.63 -16.19
N ARG A 12 -40.40 -44.76 -16.58
CA ARG A 12 -39.20 -44.46 -15.77
C ARG A 12 -39.62 -43.57 -14.60
N ARG A 13 -39.62 -44.16 -13.40
CA ARG A 13 -39.72 -43.46 -12.13
C ARG A 13 -38.51 -42.55 -11.94
N CYS A 14 -38.69 -41.24 -12.13
CA CYS A 14 -37.69 -40.23 -11.81
C CYS A 14 -37.67 -40.07 -10.28
N ARG A 15 -36.67 -40.65 -9.60
CA ARG A 15 -36.41 -40.39 -8.18
C ARG A 15 -35.69 -39.06 -8.07
N LEU A 16 -36.42 -38.02 -7.68
CA LEU A 16 -35.88 -36.75 -7.27
C LEU A 16 -35.14 -36.97 -5.93
N LEU A 17 -33.81 -37.14 -5.97
CA LEU A 17 -32.98 -37.05 -4.78
C LEU A 17 -32.86 -35.57 -4.40
N LEU A 18 -33.60 -35.16 -3.36
CA LEU A 18 -33.47 -33.87 -2.73
C LEU A 18 -32.26 -33.94 -1.78
N THR A 19 -31.07 -33.64 -2.30
CA THR A 19 -29.87 -33.51 -1.47
C THR A 19 -29.97 -32.18 -0.71
N LEU A 20 -30.38 -32.23 0.56
CA LEU A 20 -30.23 -31.10 1.48
C LEU A 20 -28.74 -30.83 1.65
N PHE A 21 -28.20 -29.86 0.91
CA PHE A 21 -26.95 -29.20 1.29
C PHE A 21 -27.25 -28.33 2.50
N ALA A 22 -27.07 -28.88 3.70
CA ALA A 22 -26.86 -28.08 4.89
C ALA A 22 -25.53 -27.34 4.69
N ALA A 23 -25.59 -26.13 4.13
CA ALA A 23 -24.47 -25.20 4.13
C ALA A 23 -24.20 -24.84 5.60
N SER A 24 -23.33 -25.60 6.24
CA SER A 24 -22.76 -25.24 7.52
C SER A 24 -22.04 -23.90 7.32
N LEU A 25 -22.69 -22.82 7.76
CA LEU A 25 -22.08 -21.52 8.05
C LEU A 25 -21.06 -21.71 9.18
N LEU A 26 -19.98 -22.43 8.90
CA LEU A 26 -18.79 -22.41 9.71
C LEU A 26 -18.22 -21.01 9.50
N GLY A 27 -18.50 -20.11 10.45
CA GLY A 27 -17.86 -18.82 10.48
C GLY A 27 -16.37 -19.03 10.37
N SER A 28 -15.75 -18.48 9.32
CA SER A 28 -14.32 -18.53 9.12
C SER A 28 -13.65 -17.98 10.38
N ALA A 29 -12.81 -18.79 11.02
CA ALA A 29 -12.09 -18.35 12.21
C ALA A 29 -11.31 -17.06 11.89
N ALA A 30 -11.30 -16.11 12.84
CA ALA A 30 -10.45 -14.93 12.74
C ALA A 30 -8.99 -15.37 12.55
N SER A 31 -8.25 -14.70 11.65
CA SER A 31 -6.83 -14.99 11.49
C SER A 31 -6.07 -14.55 12.73
N ALA A 32 -4.98 -15.25 13.05
CA ALA A 32 -4.07 -14.79 14.08
C ALA A 32 -3.51 -13.41 13.68
N GLN A 33 -3.78 -12.42 14.54
CA GLN A 33 -3.37 -11.04 14.36
C GLN A 33 -2.85 -10.48 15.69
N SER A 34 -1.93 -9.54 15.62
CA SER A 34 -1.52 -8.73 16.76
C SER A 34 -1.28 -7.29 16.32
N LEU A 35 -1.52 -6.37 17.24
CA LEU A 35 -1.15 -4.97 17.09
C LEU A 35 0.16 -4.71 17.83
N SER A 36 1.05 -3.94 17.22
CA SER A 36 2.29 -3.45 17.84
C SER A 36 2.58 -2.03 17.37
N ASN A 37 3.61 -1.40 17.95
CA ASN A 37 4.15 -0.10 17.50
C ASN A 37 3.06 0.96 17.30
N LEU A 38 2.24 1.19 18.33
CA LEU A 38 1.34 2.33 18.34
C LEU A 38 2.18 3.58 18.48
N THR A 39 2.24 4.41 17.45
CA THR A 39 3.03 5.64 17.47
C THR A 39 2.19 6.87 17.21
N GLN A 40 2.53 7.98 17.87
CA GLN A 40 2.01 9.29 17.53
C GLN A 40 3.02 10.02 16.64
N LEU A 41 2.54 10.52 15.50
CA LEU A 41 3.42 11.13 14.51
C LEU A 41 3.65 12.61 14.79
N SER A 42 4.90 13.01 14.65
CA SER A 42 5.33 14.38 14.41
C SER A 42 5.89 14.46 13.00
N PHE A 43 5.76 15.62 12.37
CA PHE A 43 6.21 15.82 11.00
C PHE A 43 7.22 16.96 10.91
N ASP A 44 8.22 16.80 10.07
CA ASP A 44 8.98 17.90 9.48
C ASP A 44 8.61 17.99 8.01
N LEU A 45 7.99 19.11 7.61
CA LEU A 45 7.64 19.36 6.22
C LEU A 45 8.42 20.57 5.74
N ASP A 46 9.43 20.35 4.89
CA ASP A 46 10.30 21.39 4.36
C ASP A 46 10.99 22.25 5.45
N GLY A 47 11.39 21.62 6.56
CA GLY A 47 11.99 22.30 7.72
C GLY A 47 10.97 22.88 8.70
N VAL A 48 9.66 22.75 8.42
CA VAL A 48 8.58 23.17 9.31
C VAL A 48 8.15 22.00 10.19
N VAL A 49 8.70 21.97 11.39
CA VAL A 49 8.36 20.95 12.39
C VAL A 49 6.98 21.20 13.00
N THR A 50 6.11 20.19 12.90
CA THR A 50 4.79 20.12 13.51
C THR A 50 4.74 18.93 14.47
N PRO A 51 4.95 19.15 15.78
CA PRO A 51 5.01 18.08 16.76
C PRO A 51 3.63 17.55 17.16
N PHE A 52 3.58 16.28 17.53
CA PHE A 52 2.43 15.60 18.14
C PHE A 52 1.11 15.87 17.42
N THR A 53 1.03 15.35 16.20
CA THR A 53 -0.16 15.53 15.36
C THR A 53 -1.30 14.61 15.77
N GLU A 54 -2.45 14.85 15.16
CA GLU A 54 -3.64 13.99 15.19
C GLU A 54 -3.42 12.64 14.49
N TRP A 55 -2.32 12.48 13.74
CA TRP A 55 -1.96 11.23 13.09
C TRP A 55 -1.28 10.27 14.06
N SER A 56 -1.63 9.00 13.93
CA SER A 56 -0.96 7.91 14.59
C SER A 56 -0.90 6.70 13.67
N THR A 57 0.06 5.81 13.92
CA THR A 57 0.17 4.56 13.19
C THR A 57 0.08 3.38 14.14
N VAL A 58 -0.29 2.23 13.58
CA VAL A 58 -0.21 0.95 14.26
C VAL A 58 0.23 -0.13 13.27
N ASP A 59 1.10 -1.01 13.73
CA ASP A 59 1.51 -2.17 12.95
C ASP A 59 0.56 -3.32 13.19
N LEU A 60 0.00 -3.85 12.10
CA LEU A 60 -0.74 -5.10 12.08
C LEU A 60 0.21 -6.22 11.67
N SER A 61 0.54 -7.12 12.59
CA SER A 61 1.17 -8.40 12.25
C SER A 61 0.10 -9.47 12.06
N TYR A 62 0.19 -10.22 10.97
CA TYR A 62 -0.79 -11.24 10.61
C TYR A 62 -0.17 -12.34 9.76
N THR A 63 -0.81 -13.50 9.73
CA THR A 63 -0.51 -14.55 8.75
C THR A 63 -1.39 -14.38 7.53
N GLY A 64 -0.78 -14.32 6.35
CA GLY A 64 -1.52 -14.19 5.10
C GLY A 64 -2.48 -15.35 4.82
N MET A 65 -3.55 -15.07 4.09
CA MET A 65 -4.60 -15.98 3.67
C MET A 65 -4.82 -15.95 2.15
N SER A 66 -5.50 -16.96 1.61
CA SER A 66 -5.82 -17.03 0.18
C SER A 66 -6.90 -16.03 -0.25
N SER A 67 -7.71 -15.56 0.69
CA SER A 67 -8.73 -14.52 0.48
C SER A 67 -8.26 -13.18 1.03
N VAL A 68 -8.71 -12.08 0.42
CA VAL A 68 -8.60 -10.74 1.01
C VAL A 68 -9.23 -10.73 2.39
N GLN A 69 -8.56 -10.10 3.35
CA GLN A 69 -9.09 -9.86 4.68
C GLN A 69 -9.42 -8.39 4.85
N TYR A 70 -10.27 -8.07 5.81
CA TYR A 70 -10.66 -6.71 6.15
C TYR A 70 -10.18 -6.39 7.56
N PHE A 71 -9.28 -5.43 7.65
CA PHE A 71 -8.81 -4.86 8.89
C PHE A 71 -9.76 -3.77 9.37
N ASN A 72 -10.05 -3.86 10.65
CA ASN A 72 -10.97 -3.02 11.36
C ASN A 72 -10.29 -2.60 12.65
N LEU A 73 -10.27 -1.30 12.94
CA LEU A 73 -9.66 -0.75 14.16
C LEU A 73 -10.70 0.07 14.93
N ASN A 74 -10.90 -0.32 16.18
CA ASN A 74 -11.64 0.44 17.17
C ASN A 74 -10.65 1.14 18.11
N TYR A 75 -10.84 2.44 18.26
CA TYR A 75 -10.15 3.29 19.22
C TYR A 75 -11.17 3.99 20.12
N ASN A 76 -11.09 3.73 21.43
CA ASN A 76 -11.98 4.31 22.45
C ASN A 76 -13.49 4.18 22.15
N GLY A 77 -13.92 3.08 21.53
CA GLY A 77 -15.33 2.80 21.24
C GLY A 77 -15.81 3.27 19.87
N SER A 78 -14.94 3.87 19.07
CA SER A 78 -15.25 4.38 17.73
C SER A 78 -14.42 3.68 16.67
N TRP A 79 -14.98 3.58 15.46
CA TRP A 79 -14.20 3.28 14.28
C TRP A 79 -13.13 4.34 14.06
N VAL A 80 -11.92 3.91 13.74
CA VAL A 80 -10.88 4.77 13.16
C VAL A 80 -10.36 4.21 11.83
N ILE A 81 -10.48 2.89 11.62
CA ILE A 81 -10.27 2.24 10.32
C ILE A 81 -11.40 1.23 10.09
N GLN A 82 -12.16 1.39 9.03
CA GLN A 82 -13.31 0.55 8.69
C GLN A 82 -13.08 -0.24 7.41
N ASN A 83 -13.13 -1.57 7.49
CA ASN A 83 -13.10 -2.52 6.39
C ASN A 83 -11.93 -2.30 5.41
N MET A 84 -10.74 -1.98 5.92
CA MET A 84 -9.57 -1.77 5.09
C MET A 84 -9.07 -3.11 4.54
N PRO A 85 -9.01 -3.33 3.21
CA PRO A 85 -8.50 -4.58 2.67
C PRO A 85 -7.03 -4.78 3.03
N VAL A 86 -6.70 -6.00 3.43
CA VAL A 86 -5.35 -6.44 3.74
C VAL A 86 -4.98 -7.57 2.78
N LEU A 87 -3.93 -7.33 2.00
CA LEU A 87 -3.48 -8.25 0.96
C LEU A 87 -2.44 -9.21 1.52
N SER A 88 -2.55 -10.48 1.14
CA SER A 88 -1.53 -11.49 1.50
C SER A 88 -0.33 -11.42 0.55
N ARG A 89 0.33 -10.25 0.54
CA ARG A 89 1.36 -9.90 -0.45
C ARG A 89 2.55 -10.86 -0.43
N GLU A 90 2.94 -11.36 0.75
CA GLU A 90 4.01 -12.35 0.86
C GLU A 90 3.52 -13.81 0.75
N GLY A 91 2.23 -14.01 0.51
CA GLY A 91 1.56 -15.32 0.53
C GLY A 91 1.13 -15.74 1.93
N LEU A 92 1.07 -17.05 2.19
CA LEU A 92 0.56 -17.62 3.44
C LEU A 92 1.63 -17.66 4.55
N ILE A 93 2.33 -16.54 4.75
CA ILE A 93 3.36 -16.39 5.78
C ILE A 93 3.09 -15.16 6.66
N SER A 94 3.84 -15.04 7.75
CA SER A 94 3.77 -13.87 8.63
C SER A 94 4.28 -12.63 7.90
N GLN A 95 3.59 -11.51 8.10
CA GLN A 95 3.93 -10.22 7.54
C GLN A 95 3.34 -9.10 8.40
N THR A 96 3.90 -7.90 8.25
CA THR A 96 3.48 -6.71 9.01
C THR A 96 3.05 -5.61 8.06
N GLN A 97 1.97 -4.90 8.37
CA GLN A 97 1.46 -3.79 7.56
C GLN A 97 1.09 -2.64 8.48
N GLN A 98 1.57 -1.45 8.14
CA GLN A 98 1.31 -0.26 8.93
C GLN A 98 0.07 0.46 8.42
N PHE A 99 -0.78 0.90 9.35
CA PHE A 99 -1.95 1.70 9.05
C PHE A 99 -1.93 3.00 9.84
N ALA A 100 -2.18 4.11 9.15
CA ALA A 100 -2.36 5.42 9.74
C ALA A 100 -3.84 5.67 10.11
N PHE A 101 -4.08 6.38 11.20
CA PHE A 101 -5.41 6.74 11.68
C PHE A 101 -5.40 7.99 12.56
N HIS A 102 -6.59 8.55 12.82
CA HIS A 102 -6.76 9.69 13.73
C HIS A 102 -6.79 9.23 15.20
N ASN A 103 -5.93 9.79 16.05
CA ASN A 103 -5.75 9.37 17.46
C ASN A 103 -6.75 9.98 18.47
N GLY A 104 -7.76 10.68 17.98
CA GLY A 104 -8.82 11.28 18.79
C GLY A 104 -8.48 12.66 19.37
N VAL A 105 -7.27 13.16 19.12
CA VAL A 105 -6.87 14.53 19.45
C VAL A 105 -7.27 15.47 18.30
N PHE A 106 -8.00 16.53 18.61
CA PHE A 106 -8.46 17.52 17.62
C PHE A 106 -7.56 18.77 17.53
N SER A 107 -6.47 18.80 18.30
CA SER A 107 -5.53 19.92 18.35
C SER A 107 -4.09 19.41 18.38
N ARG A 108 -3.28 19.80 17.39
CA ARG A 108 -1.85 19.48 17.31
C ARG A 108 -1.08 19.97 18.54
N GLY A 109 -0.01 19.26 18.89
CA GLY A 109 0.85 19.58 20.03
C GLY A 109 0.46 18.90 21.34
N VAL A 110 -0.60 18.07 21.35
CA VAL A 110 -0.94 17.25 22.52
C VAL A 110 -0.15 15.95 22.47
N ASP A 111 0.82 15.82 23.38
CA ASP A 111 1.66 14.63 23.50
C ASP A 111 0.91 13.47 24.16
N LEU A 112 0.83 12.33 23.45
CA LEU A 112 0.23 11.09 23.91
C LEU A 112 1.27 10.07 24.39
N THR A 113 2.56 10.38 24.32
CA THR A 113 3.66 9.45 24.63
C THR A 113 3.48 8.79 26.00
N GLY A 114 3.58 7.46 26.03
CA GLY A 114 3.42 6.64 27.23
C GLY A 114 1.96 6.45 27.67
N LEU A 115 0.99 7.14 27.07
CA LEU A 115 -0.43 6.93 27.33
C LEU A 115 -0.93 5.72 26.53
N SER A 116 -1.83 4.95 27.13
CA SER A 116 -2.59 3.91 26.42
C SER A 116 -4.04 4.38 26.25
N PRO A 117 -4.68 4.14 25.10
CA PRO A 117 -6.11 4.37 24.99
C PRO A 117 -6.90 3.48 25.95
N SER A 118 -8.10 3.90 26.33
CA SER A 118 -8.97 3.07 27.18
C SER A 118 -9.34 1.78 26.46
N PHE A 119 -9.60 1.86 25.15
CA PHE A 119 -9.86 0.70 24.31
C PHE A 119 -9.07 0.79 23.00
N LEU A 120 -8.43 -0.32 22.65
CA LEU A 120 -7.81 -0.52 21.34
C LEU A 120 -8.03 -1.98 20.97
N SER A 121 -8.75 -2.20 19.88
CA SER A 121 -9.05 -3.56 19.43
C SER A 121 -9.15 -3.59 17.92
N ALA A 122 -8.77 -4.72 17.35
CA ALA A 122 -8.86 -4.93 15.93
C ALA A 122 -9.47 -6.28 15.59
N THR A 123 -10.02 -6.36 14.39
CA THR A 123 -10.40 -7.64 13.76
C THR A 123 -9.86 -7.70 12.35
N LEU A 124 -9.48 -8.88 11.90
CA LEU A 124 -9.01 -9.20 10.58
C LEU A 124 -9.79 -10.42 10.09
N THR A 125 -10.81 -10.17 9.27
CA THR A 125 -11.79 -11.20 8.90
C THR A 125 -11.98 -11.24 7.38
N PRO A 126 -12.40 -12.38 6.80
CA PRO A 126 -12.60 -12.50 5.35
C PRO A 126 -13.91 -11.86 4.85
N THR A 127 -14.68 -11.24 5.75
CA THR A 127 -15.98 -10.62 5.47
C THR A 127 -16.00 -9.21 6.02
N LEU A 128 -16.82 -8.33 5.45
CA LEU A 128 -17.07 -7.01 6.06
C LEU A 128 -17.75 -7.19 7.42
N GLN A 129 -17.33 -6.42 8.42
CA GLN A 129 -17.82 -6.57 9.79
C GLN A 129 -18.21 -5.20 10.39
N GLY A 130 -18.92 -5.27 11.52
CA GLY A 130 -19.15 -4.11 12.39
C GLY A 130 -17.91 -3.71 13.18
N VAL A 131 -18.06 -2.69 14.03
CA VAL A 131 -16.97 -2.19 14.88
C VAL A 131 -16.44 -3.32 15.79
N PRO A 132 -15.11 -3.49 15.92
CA PRO A 132 -14.55 -4.41 16.89
C PRO A 132 -15.08 -4.14 18.30
N ALA A 133 -15.25 -5.18 19.11
CA ALA A 133 -15.70 -5.04 20.50
C ALA A 133 -14.64 -4.32 21.36
N ASN A 134 -15.07 -3.45 22.26
CA ASN A 134 -14.18 -2.73 23.18
C ASN A 134 -13.33 -3.70 24.00
N THR A 135 -12.02 -3.68 23.75
CA THR A 135 -11.03 -4.44 24.52
C THR A 135 -10.05 -3.46 25.15
N PRO A 136 -9.78 -3.56 26.46
CA PRO A 136 -8.80 -2.71 27.12
C PRO A 136 -7.43 -2.78 26.43
N ALA A 137 -6.83 -1.63 26.16
CA ALA A 137 -5.51 -1.58 25.53
C ALA A 137 -4.39 -1.72 26.55
N THR A 138 -3.32 -2.42 26.17
CA THR A 138 -2.04 -2.43 26.90
C THR A 138 -0.92 -1.74 26.11
N LEU A 139 -1.21 -1.32 24.89
CA LEU A 139 -0.26 -0.70 23.98
C LEU A 139 -0.27 0.81 24.23
N ALA A 140 0.90 1.35 24.58
CA ALA A 140 1.09 2.77 24.78
C ALA A 140 1.64 3.43 23.52
N PHE A 141 1.33 4.71 23.32
CA PHE A 141 1.93 5.51 22.26
C PHE A 141 3.43 5.68 22.49
N ALA A 142 4.22 5.41 21.46
CA ALA A 142 5.58 5.93 21.34
C ALA A 142 5.58 7.17 20.43
N PRO A 143 6.53 8.11 20.60
CA PRO A 143 6.69 9.18 19.63
C PRO A 143 7.34 8.60 18.36
N ASP A 144 6.94 9.14 17.22
CA ASP A 144 7.60 8.90 15.95
C ASP A 144 7.70 10.22 15.18
N PHE A 145 8.71 10.35 14.34
CA PHE A 145 9.06 11.59 13.67
C PHE A 145 9.38 11.31 12.21
N GLU A 146 8.58 11.87 11.32
CA GLU A 146 8.74 11.68 9.89
C GLU A 146 9.15 12.98 9.21
N VAL A 147 10.10 12.88 8.27
CA VAL A 147 10.64 14.01 7.53
C VAL A 147 10.19 13.93 6.08
N PHE A 148 9.69 15.05 5.57
CA PHE A 148 9.27 15.23 4.19
C PHE A 148 9.95 16.46 3.61
N ASP A 149 10.49 16.27 2.41
CA ASP A 149 10.98 17.34 1.58
C ASP A 149 10.15 17.32 0.30
N THR A 150 9.37 18.37 0.07
CA THR A 150 8.58 18.54 -1.15
C THR A 150 9.47 18.87 -2.36
N GLY A 151 10.78 18.96 -2.12
CA GLY A 151 11.81 19.24 -3.08
C GLY A 151 11.72 20.68 -3.56
N THR A 152 11.83 20.86 -4.87
CA THR A 152 11.75 22.20 -5.48
C THR A 152 10.34 22.57 -5.95
N GLN A 153 9.29 21.98 -5.34
CA GLN A 153 7.93 22.41 -5.60
C GLN A 153 7.70 23.83 -5.03
N PRO A 154 7.11 24.75 -5.79
CA PRO A 154 6.85 26.12 -5.34
C PRO A 154 5.62 26.27 -4.43
N GLU A 155 4.90 25.19 -4.11
CA GLU A 155 3.65 25.25 -3.36
C GLU A 155 3.84 24.78 -1.91
N THR A 156 3.38 25.61 -0.97
CA THR A 156 3.25 25.21 0.44
C THR A 156 2.33 24.01 0.53
N THR A 157 2.87 22.85 0.88
CA THR A 157 2.06 21.69 1.22
C THR A 157 1.54 21.92 2.63
N GLY A 158 0.23 22.12 2.78
CA GLY A 158 -0.38 22.14 4.11
C GLY A 158 -0.47 20.71 4.64
N LEU A 159 -0.10 20.49 5.90
CA LEU A 159 -0.31 19.20 6.56
C LEU A 159 -1.81 18.87 6.62
N LEU A 160 -2.22 17.78 5.97
CA LEU A 160 -3.60 17.31 6.00
C LEU A 160 -4.00 16.84 7.40
N PHE A 161 -5.27 17.07 7.73
CA PHE A 161 -5.85 16.51 8.94
C PHE A 161 -6.13 15.01 8.77
N ALA A 162 -5.82 14.23 9.80
CA ALA A 162 -6.18 12.81 9.81
C ALA A 162 -7.71 12.66 9.70
N PRO A 163 -8.23 11.82 8.80
CA PRO A 163 -9.65 11.57 8.74
C PRO A 163 -10.09 10.84 10.01
N LEU A 164 -11.23 11.24 10.59
CA LEU A 164 -11.76 10.59 11.80
C LEU A 164 -11.96 9.09 11.61
N VAL A 165 -12.32 8.67 10.40
CA VAL A 165 -12.41 7.27 10.01
C VAL A 165 -11.82 7.09 8.62
N VAL A 166 -10.85 6.20 8.48
CA VAL A 166 -10.39 5.70 7.19
C VAL A 166 -11.33 4.59 6.74
N VAL A 167 -12.07 4.81 5.65
CA VAL A 167 -13.05 3.84 5.14
C VAL A 167 -12.49 3.11 3.93
N GLY A 168 -12.31 1.79 4.07
CA GLY A 168 -11.93 0.87 3.02
C GLY A 168 -13.11 0.42 2.17
N ALA A 169 -13.26 -0.89 1.99
CA ALA A 169 -14.24 -1.46 1.08
C ALA A 169 -15.67 -1.44 1.67
N THR A 170 -16.65 -1.13 0.82
CA THR A 170 -18.10 -1.20 1.18
C THR A 170 -18.77 -2.48 0.67
N LEU A 171 -18.11 -3.20 -0.23
CA LEU A 171 -18.49 -4.50 -0.77
C LEU A 171 -17.26 -5.41 -0.79
N PRO A 172 -17.44 -6.74 -0.84
CA PRO A 172 -16.31 -7.65 -1.00
C PRO A 172 -15.47 -7.27 -2.21
N VAL A 173 -14.17 -7.09 -1.98
CA VAL A 173 -13.18 -6.76 -3.00
C VAL A 173 -13.14 -7.87 -4.05
N THR A 174 -13.23 -7.47 -5.31
CA THR A 174 -13.12 -8.38 -6.47
C THR A 174 -11.87 -8.14 -7.29
N MET A 175 -11.17 -7.02 -7.06
CA MET A 175 -9.99 -6.65 -7.82
C MET A 175 -8.88 -6.15 -6.90
N SER A 176 -7.77 -6.89 -6.89
CA SER A 176 -6.52 -6.48 -6.25
C SER A 176 -5.32 -7.01 -7.02
N ALA A 177 -4.15 -6.50 -6.70
CA ALA A 177 -2.86 -7.00 -7.14
C ALA A 177 -1.85 -6.83 -6.00
N ALA A 178 -0.91 -7.75 -5.90
CA ALA A 178 0.21 -7.65 -4.98
C ALA A 178 1.46 -8.28 -5.59
N HIS A 179 2.61 -7.73 -5.25
CA HIS A 179 3.90 -8.22 -5.73
C HIS A 179 4.69 -8.87 -4.61
N LYS A 180 4.65 -10.20 -4.58
CA LYS A 180 5.37 -10.99 -3.58
C LYS A 180 6.89 -10.83 -3.69
N GLY A 181 7.54 -10.61 -2.54
CA GLY A 181 8.99 -10.50 -2.44
C GLY A 181 9.53 -9.25 -3.13
N PHE A 182 8.75 -8.18 -3.15
CA PHE A 182 9.21 -6.90 -3.69
C PHE A 182 10.30 -6.32 -2.76
N PRO A 183 11.48 -5.92 -3.29
CA PRO A 183 12.55 -5.38 -2.45
C PRO A 183 12.15 -4.08 -1.75
N ASN A 184 12.65 -3.87 -0.54
CA ASN A 184 12.55 -2.60 0.16
C ASN A 184 13.91 -2.26 0.78
N GLN A 185 14.67 -1.41 0.10
CA GLN A 185 16.00 -0.98 0.53
C GLN A 185 15.92 0.28 1.40
N GLU A 186 16.84 0.38 2.36
CA GLU A 186 17.10 1.63 3.08
C GLU A 186 17.55 2.71 2.08
N ALA A 187 17.06 3.94 2.27
CA ALA A 187 17.29 5.09 1.41
C ALA A 187 18.02 6.18 2.17
N GLY A 188 19.00 6.82 1.53
CA GLY A 188 19.55 8.06 2.03
C GLY A 188 18.56 9.23 1.90
N THR A 189 18.97 10.37 2.44
CA THR A 189 18.21 11.62 2.36
C THR A 189 17.97 12.04 0.91
N LEU A 190 16.70 12.29 0.58
CA LEU A 190 16.21 12.65 -0.76
C LEU A 190 16.39 11.55 -1.81
N GLU A 191 16.61 10.30 -1.42
CA GLU A 191 16.83 9.17 -2.34
C GLU A 191 15.55 8.35 -2.62
N CYS A 192 14.37 8.91 -2.38
CA CYS A 192 13.10 8.21 -2.58
C CYS A 192 12.94 7.65 -4.00
N ALA A 193 13.06 8.48 -5.04
CA ALA A 193 12.98 8.06 -6.44
C ALA A 193 14.04 7.01 -6.85
N PRO A 194 15.35 7.23 -6.64
CA PRO A 194 16.34 6.22 -7.02
C PRO A 194 16.17 4.91 -6.23
N THR A 195 15.70 4.95 -4.99
CA THR A 195 15.39 3.74 -4.21
C THR A 195 14.18 3.00 -4.76
N ALA A 196 13.08 3.69 -5.08
CA ALA A 196 11.89 3.09 -5.67
C ALA A 196 12.20 2.41 -7.01
N ILE A 197 13.01 3.05 -7.85
CA ILE A 197 13.44 2.49 -9.15
C ILE A 197 14.37 1.29 -8.93
N SER A 198 15.33 1.38 -8.01
CA SER A 198 16.25 0.29 -7.64
C SER A 198 15.47 -0.96 -7.20
N ASN A 199 14.52 -0.80 -6.28
CA ASN A 199 13.62 -1.86 -5.84
C ASN A 199 12.83 -2.46 -7.02
N SER A 200 12.30 -1.62 -7.90
CA SER A 200 11.51 -2.03 -9.07
C SER A 200 12.33 -2.84 -10.07
N LEU A 201 13.55 -2.40 -10.39
CA LEU A 201 14.42 -3.14 -11.31
C LEU A 201 14.88 -4.48 -10.73
N MET A 202 15.17 -4.53 -9.43
CA MET A 202 15.47 -5.78 -8.74
C MET A 202 14.28 -6.76 -8.79
N PHE A 203 13.07 -6.27 -8.56
CA PHE A 203 11.85 -7.05 -8.71
C PHE A 203 11.65 -7.55 -10.15
N LEU A 204 11.74 -6.66 -11.15
CA LEU A 204 11.56 -7.04 -12.55
C LEU A 204 12.59 -8.08 -13.02
N LYS A 205 13.85 -7.96 -12.58
CA LYS A 205 14.89 -8.95 -12.88
C LYS A 205 14.57 -10.31 -12.25
N ASP A 206 14.07 -10.34 -11.02
CA ASP A 206 13.66 -11.57 -10.34
C ASP A 206 12.47 -12.23 -11.07
N LYS A 207 11.45 -11.45 -11.46
CA LYS A 207 10.25 -11.97 -12.11
C LYS A 207 10.43 -12.30 -13.59
N ASN A 208 11.37 -11.66 -14.27
CA ASN A 208 11.65 -11.87 -15.69
C ASN A 208 13.17 -11.98 -15.95
N PRO A 209 13.81 -13.06 -15.47
CA PRO A 209 15.24 -13.25 -15.67
C PRO A 209 15.56 -13.46 -17.16
N SER A 210 16.59 -12.78 -17.64
CA SER A 210 16.99 -12.76 -19.05
C SER A 210 18.45 -12.35 -19.18
N PRO A 211 19.20 -12.85 -20.19
CA PRO A 211 20.56 -12.38 -20.48
C PRO A 211 20.68 -10.87 -20.69
N GLN A 212 19.58 -10.18 -21.01
CA GLN A 212 19.57 -8.72 -21.16
C GLN A 212 19.84 -7.97 -19.83
N TRP A 213 19.63 -8.64 -18.68
CA TRP A 213 19.98 -8.11 -17.36
C TRP A 213 21.46 -8.29 -17.01
N THR A 214 22.23 -9.06 -17.79
CA THR A 214 23.65 -9.30 -17.50
C THR A 214 24.44 -8.00 -17.54
N GLY A 215 25.18 -7.74 -16.46
CA GLY A 215 25.99 -6.52 -16.30
C GLY A 215 25.19 -5.25 -16.04
N LYS A 216 23.87 -5.31 -15.85
CA LYS A 216 23.06 -4.16 -15.47
C LYS A 216 23.17 -3.91 -13.97
N ALA A 217 23.56 -2.69 -13.61
CA ALA A 217 23.64 -2.26 -12.22
C ALA A 217 22.24 -1.82 -11.75
N LEU A 218 21.79 -2.37 -10.63
CA LEU A 218 20.44 -2.12 -10.13
C LEU A 218 20.44 -1.33 -8.82
N ASP A 219 21.62 -0.94 -8.34
CA ASP A 219 21.80 -0.28 -7.05
C ASP A 219 21.35 1.19 -7.07
N ILE A 220 21.08 1.72 -5.88
CA ILE A 220 20.64 3.11 -5.67
C ILE A 220 21.66 4.10 -6.24
N GLY A 221 22.97 3.85 -6.13
CA GLY A 221 24.02 4.73 -6.66
C GLY A 221 23.94 4.92 -8.17
N THR A 222 23.72 3.82 -8.90
CA THR A 222 23.44 3.87 -10.34
C THR A 222 22.14 4.61 -10.62
N MET A 223 21.08 4.35 -9.85
CA MET A 223 19.79 5.00 -10.07
C MET A 223 19.81 6.50 -9.82
N LYS A 224 20.64 7.00 -8.88
CA LYS A 224 20.87 8.43 -8.67
C LYS A 224 21.42 9.11 -9.94
N THR A 225 22.30 8.41 -10.67
CA THR A 225 22.78 8.89 -11.97
C THR A 225 21.67 8.86 -13.02
N ALA A 226 20.88 7.78 -13.04
CA ALA A 226 19.79 7.62 -14.00
C ALA A 226 18.67 8.64 -13.84
N THR A 227 18.44 9.15 -12.62
CA THR A 227 17.37 10.11 -12.32
C THR A 227 17.82 11.56 -12.18
N SER A 228 19.08 11.86 -12.52
CA SER A 228 19.68 13.19 -12.29
C SER A 228 19.52 13.68 -10.84
N TRP A 229 19.64 12.77 -9.88
CA TRP A 229 19.50 13.08 -8.45
C TRP A 229 20.51 14.13 -7.98
N ASP A 230 20.03 15.07 -7.17
CA ASP A 230 20.81 16.14 -6.56
C ASP A 230 20.76 16.01 -5.03
N ALA A 231 21.92 16.07 -4.37
CA ALA A 231 22.03 15.88 -2.92
C ALA A 231 21.31 16.94 -2.07
N THR A 232 20.93 18.06 -2.67
CA THR A 232 20.26 19.18 -1.99
C THR A 232 18.79 19.29 -2.33
N ARG A 233 18.34 18.59 -3.38
CA ARG A 233 17.00 18.79 -3.97
C ARG A 233 16.28 17.49 -4.36
N GLY A 234 16.95 16.35 -4.24
CA GLY A 234 16.43 15.07 -4.68
C GLY A 234 16.30 15.00 -6.21
N CYS A 235 15.25 14.33 -6.67
CA CYS A 235 14.93 14.22 -8.09
C CYS A 235 13.85 15.22 -8.49
N TRP A 236 13.89 15.69 -9.73
CA TRP A 236 12.87 16.59 -10.24
C TRP A 236 11.67 15.83 -10.78
N ILE A 237 10.46 16.27 -10.49
CA ILE A 237 9.25 15.45 -10.70
C ILE A 237 8.40 15.93 -11.90
N PHE A 238 8.65 17.14 -12.38
CA PHE A 238 7.94 17.74 -13.51
C PHE A 238 8.88 18.13 -14.63
N HIS A 239 8.46 17.97 -15.88
CA HIS A 239 9.20 18.57 -16.98
C HIS A 239 9.18 20.11 -16.86
N ASN A 240 10.31 20.79 -17.06
CA ASN A 240 10.40 22.24 -17.05
C ASN A 240 11.43 22.78 -18.06
N ASP A 241 10.94 23.22 -19.23
CA ASP A 241 11.73 23.81 -20.31
C ASP A 241 12.53 25.07 -19.91
N ALA A 242 12.14 25.77 -18.84
CA ALA A 242 12.85 26.95 -18.36
C ALA A 242 14.13 26.60 -17.57
N ARG A 243 14.30 25.33 -17.15
CA ARG A 243 15.52 24.85 -16.49
C ARG A 243 16.53 24.41 -17.54
N VAL A 244 17.82 24.50 -17.18
CA VAL A 244 18.93 24.15 -18.07
C VAL A 244 19.57 22.83 -17.66
N GLY A 245 20.15 22.11 -18.62
CA GLY A 245 20.88 20.86 -18.39
C GLY A 245 20.00 19.71 -17.89
N SER A 246 20.55 18.89 -17.00
CA SER A 246 19.88 17.70 -16.42
C SER A 246 18.72 18.04 -15.47
N SER A 247 18.50 19.32 -15.13
CA SER A 247 17.37 19.73 -14.30
C SER A 247 16.10 20.06 -15.09
N LYS A 248 16.15 19.95 -16.43
CA LYS A 248 15.01 20.20 -17.32
C LYS A 248 13.95 19.10 -17.22
N ASN A 249 14.39 17.86 -17.17
CA ASN A 249 13.54 16.69 -17.30
C ASN A 249 12.96 16.29 -15.93
N ALA A 250 11.81 15.64 -15.95
CA ALA A 250 11.36 14.86 -14.81
C ALA A 250 12.22 13.58 -14.65
N PHE A 251 12.29 13.04 -13.45
CA PHE A 251 13.13 11.88 -13.12
C PHE A 251 12.78 10.67 -13.99
N TRP A 252 11.51 10.51 -14.35
CA TRP A 252 11.04 9.40 -15.18
C TRP A 252 11.45 9.56 -16.65
N GLU A 253 11.66 10.78 -17.14
CA GLU A 253 12.22 11.05 -18.47
C GLU A 253 13.71 10.73 -18.50
N ASP A 254 14.46 11.21 -17.50
CA ASP A 254 15.90 10.94 -17.37
C ASP A 254 16.16 9.44 -17.17
N LYS A 255 15.35 8.79 -16.31
CA LYS A 255 15.39 7.35 -16.10
C LYS A 255 15.18 6.62 -17.42
N ASP A 256 14.11 6.93 -18.15
CA ASP A 256 13.79 6.23 -19.40
C ASP A 256 14.88 6.41 -20.45
N ALA A 257 15.44 7.62 -20.57
CA ALA A 257 16.56 7.91 -21.44
C ALA A 257 17.81 7.11 -21.04
N TYR A 258 18.13 7.06 -19.75
CA TYR A 258 19.25 6.29 -19.21
C TYR A 258 19.08 4.79 -19.46
N MET A 259 17.89 4.24 -19.18
CA MET A 259 17.59 2.80 -19.37
C MET A 259 17.76 2.40 -20.83
N LYS A 260 17.26 3.23 -21.77
CA LYS A 260 17.44 3.02 -23.22
C LYS A 260 18.89 3.08 -23.64
N ALA A 261 19.61 4.14 -23.23
CA ALA A 261 21.02 4.35 -23.60
C ALA A 261 21.92 3.23 -23.08
N ASN A 262 21.60 2.67 -21.91
CA ASN A 262 22.34 1.59 -21.29
C ASN A 262 21.76 0.21 -21.58
N GLY A 263 20.77 0.08 -22.48
CA GLY A 263 20.21 -1.18 -22.93
C GLY A 263 19.58 -2.04 -21.83
N TYR A 264 18.89 -1.43 -20.86
CA TYR A 264 18.06 -2.15 -19.89
C TYR A 264 16.82 -2.70 -20.60
N PRO A 265 16.33 -3.90 -20.22
CA PRO A 265 15.16 -4.51 -20.84
C PRO A 265 13.83 -3.97 -20.29
N VAL A 266 13.73 -2.66 -20.08
CA VAL A 266 12.56 -1.99 -19.50
C VAL A 266 12.20 -0.75 -20.32
N MET A 267 10.94 -0.32 -20.21
CA MET A 267 10.44 0.92 -20.80
C MET A 267 9.55 1.62 -19.79
N THR A 268 9.59 2.94 -19.76
CA THR A 268 8.76 3.73 -18.85
C THR A 268 7.51 4.22 -19.56
N LYS A 269 6.37 4.12 -18.88
CA LYS A 269 5.11 4.76 -19.28
C LYS A 269 4.49 5.41 -18.04
N THR A 270 3.90 6.58 -18.21
CA THR A 270 3.17 7.29 -17.16
C THR A 270 1.66 7.13 -17.34
N THR A 271 0.92 7.18 -16.23
CA THR A 271 -0.55 7.25 -16.20
C THR A 271 -0.98 7.86 -14.88
N THR A 272 -2.15 8.49 -14.86
CA THR A 272 -2.85 8.94 -13.64
C THR A 272 -4.10 8.10 -13.36
N SER A 273 -4.38 7.10 -14.20
CA SER A 273 -5.53 6.21 -14.04
C SER A 273 -5.20 5.07 -13.07
N PHE A 274 -5.80 5.06 -11.89
CA PHE A 274 -5.67 3.96 -10.93
C PHE A 274 -6.13 2.62 -11.52
N ALA A 275 -7.09 2.60 -12.43
CA ALA A 275 -7.50 1.38 -13.13
C ALA A 275 -6.36 0.84 -14.02
N ASP A 276 -5.64 1.72 -14.72
CA ASP A 276 -4.49 1.34 -15.54
C ASP A 276 -3.33 0.85 -14.68
N ILE A 277 -3.10 1.51 -13.53
CA ILE A 277 -2.10 1.11 -12.54
C ILE A 277 -2.40 -0.31 -12.04
N LEU A 278 -3.63 -0.57 -11.60
CA LEU A 278 -4.04 -1.89 -11.12
C LEU A 278 -3.91 -2.95 -12.22
N ALA A 279 -4.25 -2.62 -13.46
CA ALA A 279 -4.07 -3.50 -14.61
C ALA A 279 -2.58 -3.80 -14.89
N ALA A 280 -1.70 -2.80 -14.76
CA ALA A 280 -0.26 -2.98 -14.91
C ALA A 280 0.32 -3.90 -13.82
N MET A 281 -0.09 -3.70 -12.56
CA MET A 281 0.33 -4.57 -11.46
C MET A 281 -0.13 -6.01 -11.65
N LYS A 282 -1.37 -6.24 -12.10
CA LYS A 282 -1.89 -7.58 -12.45
C LYS A 282 -1.10 -8.24 -13.59
N ALA A 283 -0.54 -7.44 -14.48
CA ALA A 283 0.35 -7.89 -15.55
C ALA A 283 1.80 -8.08 -15.08
N MET A 284 2.06 -8.10 -13.77
CA MET A 284 3.39 -8.26 -13.16
C MET A 284 4.40 -7.20 -13.61
N LYS A 285 3.92 -5.99 -13.93
CA LYS A 285 4.77 -4.81 -14.12
C LYS A 285 4.94 -4.12 -12.77
N ASP A 286 6.11 -3.55 -12.54
CA ASP A 286 6.35 -2.62 -11.45
C ASP A 286 5.57 -1.31 -11.65
N VAL A 287 5.37 -0.60 -10.55
CA VAL A 287 4.79 0.74 -10.54
C VAL A 287 5.56 1.57 -9.51
N GLU A 288 6.14 2.66 -9.97
CA GLU A 288 6.62 3.74 -9.10
C GLU A 288 5.50 4.78 -9.03
N LEU A 289 5.08 5.12 -7.82
CA LEU A 289 4.04 6.10 -7.57
C LEU A 289 4.69 7.40 -7.15
N GLU A 290 4.50 8.43 -7.96
CA GLU A 290 4.88 9.80 -7.63
C GLU A 290 3.78 10.44 -6.78
N LEU A 291 4.13 10.80 -5.56
CA LEU A 291 3.28 11.52 -4.62
C LEU A 291 3.95 12.86 -4.31
N LYS A 292 3.20 13.80 -3.72
CA LYS A 292 3.72 15.17 -3.54
C LYS A 292 4.97 15.16 -2.64
N GLY A 293 6.15 15.30 -3.24
CA GLY A 293 7.43 15.33 -2.54
C GLY A 293 8.07 13.96 -2.28
N HIS A 294 7.46 12.86 -2.69
CA HIS A 294 7.98 11.54 -2.37
C HIS A 294 7.55 10.49 -3.39
N THR A 295 8.53 9.71 -3.86
CA THR A 295 8.34 8.64 -4.83
C THR A 295 8.48 7.30 -4.13
N VAL A 296 7.50 6.41 -4.33
CA VAL A 296 7.46 5.09 -3.67
C VAL A 296 7.24 3.96 -4.65
N ALA A 297 7.62 2.75 -4.28
CA ALA A 297 7.26 1.56 -5.06
C ALA A 297 5.91 1.01 -4.59
N LEU A 298 4.99 0.78 -5.51
CA LEU A 298 3.68 0.22 -5.21
C LEU A 298 3.76 -1.31 -5.20
N VAL A 299 3.51 -1.92 -4.04
CA VAL A 299 3.65 -3.38 -3.82
C VAL A 299 2.32 -4.10 -3.63
N GLY A 300 1.25 -3.35 -3.39
CA GLY A 300 -0.11 -3.86 -3.35
C GLY A 300 -1.12 -2.79 -3.74
N MET A 301 -2.23 -3.19 -4.33
CA MET A 301 -3.31 -2.27 -4.67
C MET A 301 -4.65 -2.99 -4.70
N THR A 302 -5.69 -2.33 -4.19
CA THR A 302 -7.06 -2.85 -4.17
C THR A 302 -8.05 -1.81 -4.65
N ASP A 303 -8.97 -2.21 -5.53
CA ASP A 303 -10.15 -1.40 -5.87
C ASP A 303 -11.20 -1.54 -4.75
N LEU A 304 -11.52 -0.43 -4.10
CA LEU A 304 -12.49 -0.36 -3.01
C LEU A 304 -13.91 -0.11 -3.51
N GLY A 305 -14.08 0.12 -4.83
CA GLY A 305 -15.31 0.53 -5.49
C GLY A 305 -15.51 2.05 -5.51
N GLY A 306 -16.31 2.53 -6.46
CA GLY A 306 -16.69 3.95 -6.54
C GLY A 306 -15.53 4.90 -6.87
N GLY A 307 -14.48 4.41 -7.53
CA GLY A 307 -13.28 5.20 -7.86
C GLY A 307 -12.27 5.32 -6.72
N LYS A 308 -12.46 4.56 -5.63
CA LYS A 308 -11.58 4.54 -4.46
C LYS A 308 -10.61 3.37 -4.51
N TYR A 309 -9.41 3.57 -3.97
CA TYR A 309 -8.35 2.55 -3.98
C TYR A 309 -7.58 2.54 -2.66
N SER A 310 -7.18 1.36 -2.19
CA SER A 310 -6.08 1.24 -1.22
C SER A 310 -4.79 0.85 -1.94
N LEU A 311 -3.69 1.41 -1.49
CA LEU A 311 -2.37 1.26 -2.08
C LEU A 311 -1.38 0.92 -0.97
N ASP A 312 -0.71 -0.22 -1.10
CA ASP A 312 0.36 -0.64 -0.21
C ASP A 312 1.69 -0.21 -0.84
N ILE A 313 2.38 0.71 -0.18
CA ILE A 313 3.61 1.33 -0.68
C ILE A 313 4.81 0.80 0.11
N ALA A 314 5.84 0.34 -0.59
CA ALA A 314 7.13 -0.01 0.00
C ALA A 314 8.08 1.19 -0.13
N HIS A 315 8.59 1.63 1.00
CA HIS A 315 9.56 2.71 1.05
C HIS A 315 10.35 2.67 2.36
N ASP A 316 11.38 3.52 2.40
CA ASP A 316 12.03 3.94 3.63
C ASP A 316 11.30 5.20 4.15
N ALA A 317 10.77 5.12 5.37
CA ALA A 317 10.04 6.20 6.01
C ALA A 317 10.92 7.24 6.68
N ASP A 318 12.16 6.86 7.03
CA ASP A 318 13.08 7.72 7.75
C ASP A 318 13.92 8.55 6.77
N GLN A 319 14.21 7.99 5.58
CA GLN A 319 15.05 8.60 4.53
C GLN A 319 16.27 9.32 5.11
N SER A 320 16.90 8.67 6.06
CA SER A 320 17.95 9.27 6.87
C SER A 320 19.17 8.37 6.85
N THR A 321 20.21 8.79 7.55
CA THR A 321 21.38 7.93 7.77
C THR A 321 21.11 6.80 8.78
N ASN A 322 19.94 6.78 9.43
CA ASN A 322 19.61 5.78 10.42
C ASN A 322 18.98 4.55 9.74
N PRO A 323 19.45 3.33 10.04
CA PRO A 323 18.85 2.12 9.51
C PRO A 323 17.52 1.80 10.21
N GLY A 324 16.61 1.13 9.49
CA GLY A 324 15.39 0.55 10.02
C GLY A 324 14.10 1.25 9.57
N GLY A 325 14.20 2.19 8.63
CA GLY A 325 13.05 2.95 8.13
C GLY A 325 12.21 2.19 7.11
N THR A 326 12.69 1.05 6.60
CA THR A 326 12.00 0.25 5.58
C THR A 326 10.70 -0.36 6.10
N LYS A 327 9.57 0.06 5.51
CA LYS A 327 8.23 -0.44 5.86
C LYS A 327 7.30 -0.54 4.65
N VAL A 328 6.18 -1.23 4.85
CA VAL A 328 5.04 -1.23 3.91
C VAL A 328 3.86 -0.57 4.61
N GLU A 329 3.43 0.56 4.06
CA GLU A 329 2.33 1.37 4.57
C GLU A 329 1.13 1.30 3.61
N THR A 330 -0.09 1.33 4.15
CA THR A 330 -1.30 1.51 3.34
C THR A 330 -1.75 2.95 3.33
N ILE A 331 -1.95 3.45 2.11
CA ILE A 331 -2.56 4.75 1.84
C ILE A 331 -3.85 4.54 1.05
N THR A 332 -4.79 5.48 1.12
CA THR A 332 -6.09 5.36 0.46
C THR A 332 -6.36 6.56 -0.43
N TRP A 333 -6.77 6.31 -1.66
CA TRP A 333 -7.35 7.31 -2.56
C TRP A 333 -8.87 7.26 -2.46
N ASP A 334 -9.51 8.39 -2.13
CA ASP A 334 -10.97 8.45 -1.92
C ASP A 334 -11.77 8.90 -3.15
N GLY A 335 -11.10 9.09 -4.29
CA GLY A 335 -11.66 9.68 -5.51
C GLY A 335 -11.20 11.11 -5.76
N THR A 336 -10.69 11.79 -4.73
CA THR A 336 -10.29 13.21 -4.77
C THR A 336 -8.92 13.50 -4.16
N SER A 337 -8.56 12.80 -3.09
CA SER A 337 -7.30 12.98 -2.38
C SER A 337 -6.78 11.66 -1.83
N PHE A 338 -5.48 11.63 -1.56
CA PHE A 338 -4.87 10.59 -0.75
C PHE A 338 -5.15 10.84 0.73
N THR A 339 -5.19 9.76 1.50
CA THR A 339 -5.18 9.74 2.96
C THR A 339 -4.17 8.70 3.42
N GLY A 340 -3.36 9.06 4.39
CA GLY A 340 -2.29 8.25 4.98
C GLY A 340 -1.42 9.16 5.84
N ALA A 341 -0.58 8.60 6.70
CA ALA A 341 0.25 9.40 7.60
C ALA A 341 1.12 10.41 6.84
N LYS A 342 1.50 10.04 5.61
CA LYS A 342 2.48 10.75 4.80
C LYS A 342 1.89 11.68 3.72
N TRP A 343 0.55 11.82 3.60
CA TRP A 343 -0.09 12.39 2.40
C TRP A 343 -1.28 13.30 2.68
#